data_AF-A0A6N7LVS6-F1
#
_entry.id   AF-A0A6N7LVS6-F1
#
_cell.length_a   1.000
_cell.length_b   1.000
_cell.length_c   1.000
_cell.angle_alpha   90.00
_cell.angle_beta   90.00
_cell.angle_gamma   90.00
#
_symmetry.space_group_name_H-M   'P 1'
#
loop_
_entity.id
_entity.type
_entity.pdbx_description
1 polymer ?
#
loop_
_entity_poly.entity_id
_entity_poly.type
_entity_poly.pdbx_seq_one_letter_code
_entity_poly.pdbx_strand_id
1 'polypeptide(L)'
;MDNMKTKGGIALAFTVLLGGCASAQLATPEGYRDYVKGGGFGSQSEAVDSNISASKVVSLLDKQSKMCLERSVTFTTTQGNGMGGMIHVRETYHLIPEVSVQESGGGQMVLRRKDENQSIFTKAMLTEEMKDKGYIVMVADVSPMSAGSHVDIYGGSRGYDHVFDAVKSWASGEHTQCPEF
;
A
#
# COMPACT_ATOMS: atom_id res chain seq x y z
N MET A 1 23.70 45.67 -40.68
CA MET A 1 22.59 46.59 -40.38
C MET A 1 21.32 45.76 -40.38
N ASP A 2 21.18 44.83 -39.41
CA ASP A 2 20.72 45.06 -38.02
C ASP A 2 19.21 45.37 -38.02
N ASN A 3 18.31 44.71 -37.30
CA ASN A 3 18.45 43.99 -36.03
C ASN A 3 17.21 43.11 -35.75
N MET A 4 17.42 42.07 -34.94
CA MET A 4 16.44 41.25 -34.21
C MET A 4 15.38 42.07 -33.44
N LYS A 5 14.19 41.46 -33.19
CA LYS A 5 13.33 41.53 -31.98
C LYS A 5 11.93 40.95 -32.30
N THR A 6 11.23 40.10 -31.55
CA THR A 6 11.42 39.43 -30.25
C THR A 6 10.40 38.30 -30.22
N LYS A 7 10.80 37.10 -29.76
CA LYS A 7 9.91 35.96 -29.51
C LYS A 7 9.04 36.25 -28.28
N GLY A 8 7.72 36.35 -28.46
CA GLY A 8 6.76 36.39 -27.36
C GLY A 8 6.35 34.97 -26.97
N GLY A 9 7.14 34.32 -26.12
CA GLY A 9 6.75 33.05 -25.49
C GLY A 9 5.77 33.32 -24.35
N ILE A 10 4.50 32.97 -24.54
CA ILE A 10 3.52 32.91 -23.45
C ILE A 10 3.70 31.53 -22.79
N ALA A 11 4.46 31.49 -21.70
CA ALA A 11 4.49 30.35 -20.81
C ALA A 11 3.19 30.34 -19.98
N LEU A 12 2.23 29.51 -20.39
CA LEU A 12 1.06 29.18 -19.59
C LEU A 12 1.51 28.27 -18.43
N ALA A 13 1.76 28.88 -17.27
CA ALA A 13 1.94 28.16 -16.02
C ALA A 13 0.62 27.47 -15.64
N PHE A 14 0.52 26.18 -15.91
CA PHE A 14 -0.52 25.30 -15.36
C PHE A 14 -0.21 25.02 -13.89
N THR A 15 -0.60 25.94 -13.02
CA THR A 15 -0.61 25.71 -11.58
C THR A 15 -1.87 24.91 -11.24
N VAL A 16 -1.83 23.59 -11.45
CA VAL A 16 -2.92 22.70 -11.02
C VAL A 16 -2.83 22.56 -9.50
N LEU A 17 -3.65 23.36 -8.79
CA LEU A 17 -3.94 23.16 -7.37
C LEU A 17 -4.76 21.87 -7.19
N LEU A 18 -4.08 20.72 -7.09
CA LEU A 18 -4.67 19.43 -6.69
C LEU A 18 -4.86 19.35 -5.15
N GLY A 19 -5.55 20.32 -4.57
CA GLY A 19 -5.83 20.36 -3.13
C GLY A 19 -6.83 19.33 -2.61
N GLY A 20 -7.15 18.28 -3.38
CA GLY A 20 -8.22 17.31 -3.07
C GLY A 20 -7.84 15.82 -3.16
N CYS A 21 -6.58 15.46 -3.41
CA CYS A 21 -6.22 14.08 -3.79
C CYS A 21 -5.53 13.23 -2.72
N ALA A 22 -5.43 13.69 -1.46
CA ALA A 22 -4.71 12.93 -0.43
C ALA A 22 -5.35 11.55 -0.15
N SER A 23 -6.67 11.45 -0.18
CA SER A 23 -7.35 10.16 0.01
C SER A 23 -7.33 9.30 -1.25
N ALA A 24 -7.37 9.86 -2.46
CA ALA A 24 -7.36 9.09 -3.72
C ALA A 24 -6.09 8.24 -3.89
N GLN A 25 -4.99 8.65 -3.28
CA GLN A 25 -3.70 7.97 -3.35
C GLN A 25 -3.76 6.52 -2.85
N LEU A 26 -4.60 6.20 -1.86
CA LEU A 26 -4.64 4.84 -1.31
C LEU A 26 -5.47 3.84 -2.16
N ALA A 27 -5.98 4.26 -3.32
CA ALA A 27 -6.87 3.41 -4.16
C ALA A 27 -6.07 2.57 -5.15
N THR A 28 -4.95 3.12 -5.62
CA THR A 28 -4.10 2.55 -6.67
C THR A 28 -2.71 2.24 -6.11
N PRO A 29 -2.02 1.19 -6.60
CA PRO A 29 -0.69 0.86 -6.12
C PRO A 29 0.32 2.00 -6.29
N GLU A 30 0.24 2.75 -7.40
CA GLU A 30 1.09 3.92 -7.66
C GLU A 30 0.84 5.03 -6.66
N GLY A 31 -0.42 5.42 -6.44
CA GLY A 31 -0.75 6.43 -5.46
C GLY A 31 -0.32 6.03 -4.05
N TYR A 32 -0.41 4.74 -3.70
CA TYR A 32 0.00 4.25 -2.40
C TYR A 32 1.52 4.38 -2.20
N ARG A 33 2.32 4.03 -3.22
CA ARG A 33 3.78 4.25 -3.19
C ARG A 33 4.11 5.71 -2.99
N ASP A 34 3.44 6.61 -3.73
CA ASP A 34 3.68 8.04 -3.63
C ASP A 34 3.34 8.57 -2.23
N TYR A 35 2.24 8.09 -1.65
CA TYR A 35 1.88 8.37 -0.26
C TYR A 35 2.98 7.95 0.72
N VAL A 36 3.49 6.72 0.60
CA VAL A 36 4.55 6.20 1.49
C VAL A 36 5.87 6.97 1.28
N LYS A 37 6.31 7.14 0.03
CA LYS A 37 7.55 7.87 -0.32
C LYS A 37 7.48 9.35 0.06
N GLY A 38 6.29 9.94 0.03
CA GLY A 38 6.02 11.29 0.48
C GLY A 38 6.03 11.48 2.00
N GLY A 39 6.30 10.42 2.77
CA GLY A 39 6.33 10.48 4.23
C GLY A 39 4.94 10.44 4.88
N GLY A 40 4.00 9.75 4.24
CA GLY A 40 2.65 9.54 4.77
C GLY A 40 2.67 9.09 6.23
N PHE A 41 1.78 9.65 7.05
CA PHE A 41 1.78 9.39 8.49
C PHE A 41 1.67 7.89 8.78
N GLY A 42 2.58 7.38 9.61
CA GLY A 42 2.60 5.96 9.99
C GLY A 42 2.95 5.01 8.84
N SER A 43 3.56 5.49 7.75
CA SER A 43 4.05 4.63 6.66
C SER A 43 5.53 4.26 6.83
N GLN A 44 5.94 3.18 6.16
CA GLN A 44 7.33 2.77 6.01
C GLN A 44 7.55 2.08 4.66
N SER A 45 8.80 2.08 4.22
CA SER A 45 9.25 1.30 3.06
C SER A 45 10.61 0.69 3.31
N GLU A 46 10.84 -0.51 2.78
CA GLU A 46 12.11 -1.23 2.86
C GLU A 46 12.37 -1.94 1.53
N ALA A 47 13.64 -2.06 1.14
CA ALA A 47 14.05 -2.81 -0.02
C ALA A 47 14.87 -4.02 0.42
N VAL A 48 14.61 -5.18 -0.19
CA VAL A 48 15.31 -6.44 0.09
C VAL A 48 15.80 -7.06 -1.20
N ASP A 49 17.10 -7.35 -1.24
CA ASP A 49 17.69 -8.20 -2.26
C ASP A 49 17.67 -9.65 -1.77
N SER A 50 17.21 -10.56 -2.62
CA SER A 50 17.21 -12.00 -2.36
C SER A 50 17.99 -12.73 -3.46
N ASN A 51 18.66 -13.82 -3.09
CA ASN A 51 19.27 -14.75 -4.05
C ASN A 51 18.25 -15.65 -4.76
N ILE A 52 16.95 -15.49 -4.46
CA ILE A 52 15.84 -16.22 -5.06
C ILE A 52 15.38 -15.52 -6.33
N SER A 53 14.99 -16.30 -7.35
CA SER A 53 14.45 -15.72 -8.59
C SER A 53 13.16 -14.94 -8.36
N ALA A 54 12.96 -13.86 -9.12
CA ALA A 54 11.73 -13.06 -9.03
C ALA A 54 10.45 -13.90 -9.15
N SER A 55 10.42 -14.86 -10.08
CA SER A 55 9.29 -15.77 -10.25
C SER A 55 8.96 -16.59 -8.99
N LYS A 56 9.98 -17.04 -8.26
CA LYS A 56 9.79 -17.81 -7.03
C LYS A 56 9.37 -16.92 -5.87
N VAL A 57 9.90 -15.69 -5.78
CA VAL A 57 9.41 -14.68 -4.82
C VAL A 57 7.95 -14.35 -5.08
N VAL A 58 7.55 -14.07 -6.32
CA VAL A 58 6.14 -13.78 -6.66
C VAL A 58 5.23 -14.96 -6.31
N SER A 59 5.66 -16.20 -6.59
CA SER A 59 4.91 -17.39 -6.21
C SER A 59 4.80 -17.58 -4.69
N LEU A 60 5.86 -17.26 -3.94
CA LEU A 60 5.83 -17.28 -2.47
C LEU A 60 4.89 -16.23 -1.93
N LEU A 61 4.97 -14.99 -2.42
CA LEU A 61 4.06 -13.91 -2.02
C LEU A 61 2.61 -14.29 -2.29
N ASP A 62 2.28 -14.83 -3.47
CA ASP A 62 0.91 -15.26 -3.80
C ASP A 62 0.40 -16.34 -2.83
N LYS A 63 1.20 -17.40 -2.64
CA LYS A 63 0.82 -18.52 -1.77
C LYS A 63 0.68 -18.08 -0.31
N GLN A 64 1.68 -17.37 0.22
CA GLN A 64 1.72 -17.01 1.64
C GLN A 64 0.71 -15.93 1.96
N SER A 65 0.54 -14.92 1.10
CA SER A 65 -0.45 -13.87 1.33
C SER A 65 -1.87 -14.44 1.37
N LYS A 66 -2.25 -15.33 0.44
CA LYS A 66 -3.56 -16.01 0.49
C LYS A 66 -3.73 -16.87 1.74
N MET A 67 -2.73 -17.69 2.07
CA MET A 67 -2.80 -18.57 3.24
C MET A 67 -2.85 -17.80 4.57
N CYS A 68 -2.10 -16.71 4.68
CA CYS A 68 -1.86 -16.03 5.94
C CYS A 68 -2.66 -14.74 6.12
N LEU A 69 -3.01 -14.04 5.05
CA LEU A 69 -3.61 -12.72 5.09
C LEU A 69 -5.02 -12.68 4.56
N GLU A 70 -5.48 -13.64 3.75
CA GLU A 70 -6.87 -13.66 3.27
C GLU A 70 -7.82 -14.10 4.39
N ARG A 71 -8.15 -13.17 5.28
CA ARG A 71 -8.96 -13.41 6.48
C ARG A 71 -9.63 -12.14 7.00
N SER A 72 -10.63 -12.35 7.85
CA SER A 72 -11.25 -11.29 8.65
C SER A 72 -10.50 -11.12 9.96
N VAL A 73 -10.19 -9.88 10.31
CA VAL A 73 -9.63 -9.51 11.62
C VAL A 73 -10.69 -8.72 12.37
N THR A 74 -10.93 -9.11 13.62
CA THR A 74 -11.88 -8.42 14.50
C THR A 74 -11.17 -7.98 15.75
N PHE A 75 -11.28 -6.69 16.08
CA PHE A 75 -10.67 -6.11 17.27
C PHE A 75 -11.64 -5.15 17.94
N THR A 76 -11.36 -4.83 19.21
CA THR A 76 -12.11 -3.82 19.95
C THR A 76 -11.20 -2.63 20.16
N THR A 77 -11.60 -1.47 19.65
CA THR A 77 -10.91 -0.21 19.87
C THR A 77 -11.74 0.68 20.79
N THR A 78 -11.09 1.63 21.47
CA THR A 78 -11.77 2.63 22.28
C THR A 78 -11.76 3.95 21.53
N GLN A 79 -12.93 4.47 21.18
CA GLN A 79 -13.10 5.69 20.39
C GLN A 79 -13.84 6.75 21.21
N GLY A 80 -13.56 8.03 20.93
CA GLY A 80 -14.33 9.13 21.50
C GLY A 80 -15.74 9.19 20.88
N ASN A 81 -16.76 9.39 21.70
CA ASN A 81 -18.16 9.46 21.25
C ASN A 81 -18.58 10.86 20.74
N GLY A 82 -17.64 11.79 20.58
CA GLY A 82 -17.91 13.18 20.19
C GLY A 82 -18.53 14.07 21.28
N MET A 83 -18.92 13.52 22.43
CA MET A 83 -19.52 14.22 23.58
C MET A 83 -18.63 14.19 24.83
N GLY A 84 -17.34 13.91 24.67
CA GLY A 84 -16.37 13.83 25.77
C GLY A 84 -16.35 12.47 26.51
N GLY A 85 -17.10 11.47 26.05
CA GLY A 85 -17.05 10.10 26.56
C GLY A 85 -16.24 9.17 25.66
N MET A 86 -15.82 8.03 26.22
CA MET A 86 -15.17 6.94 25.48
C MET A 86 -16.15 5.79 25.30
N ILE A 87 -16.16 5.17 24.12
CA ILE A 87 -16.94 3.98 23.80
C ILE A 87 -16.04 2.88 23.25
N HIS A 88 -16.37 1.63 23.55
CA HIS A 88 -15.73 0.48 22.92
C HIS A 88 -16.46 0.15 21.63
N VAL A 89 -15.74 0.16 20.53
CA VAL A 89 -16.25 -0.16 19.20
C VAL A 89 -15.57 -1.44 18.74
N ARG A 90 -16.39 -2.43 18.40
CA ARG A 90 -15.93 -3.64 17.75
C ARG A 90 -15.84 -3.38 16.26
N GLU A 91 -14.63 -3.49 15.72
CA GLU A 91 -14.34 -3.27 14.31
C GLU A 91 -13.94 -4.61 13.67
N THR A 92 -14.43 -4.83 12.46
CA THR A 92 -14.07 -5.99 11.64
C THR A 92 -13.63 -5.51 10.27
N TYR A 93 -12.51 -6.00 9.79
CA TYR A 93 -12.06 -5.80 8.41
C TYR A 93 -11.61 -7.10 7.77
N HIS A 94 -11.66 -7.12 6.44
CA HIS A 94 -11.18 -8.20 5.60
C HIS A 94 -9.90 -7.75 4.90
N LEU A 95 -8.88 -8.60 4.95
CA LEU A 95 -7.66 -8.44 4.19
C LEU A 95 -7.76 -9.23 2.89
N ILE A 96 -7.45 -8.57 1.78
CA ILE A 96 -7.61 -9.11 0.43
C ILE A 96 -6.26 -8.98 -0.29
N PRO A 97 -5.46 -10.06 -0.34
CA PRO A 97 -4.21 -10.07 -1.08
C PRO A 97 -4.45 -10.31 -2.58
N GLU A 98 -3.81 -9.51 -3.41
CA GLU A 98 -3.83 -9.63 -4.86
C GLU A 98 -2.39 -9.71 -5.36
N VAL A 99 -2.04 -10.73 -6.14
CA VAL A 99 -0.70 -10.87 -6.74
C VAL A 99 -0.81 -10.96 -8.24
N SER A 100 0.05 -10.21 -8.94
CA SER A 100 0.14 -10.15 -10.38
C SER A 100 1.58 -10.38 -10.85
N VAL A 101 1.74 -11.08 -11.97
CA VAL A 101 3.01 -11.23 -12.68
C VAL A 101 3.10 -10.11 -13.72
N GLN A 102 4.27 -9.49 -13.83
CA GLN A 102 4.53 -8.43 -14.80
C GLN A 102 5.29 -8.98 -16.02
N GLU A 103 5.08 -8.37 -17.19
CA GLU A 103 5.77 -8.76 -18.44
C GLU A 103 7.30 -8.66 -18.33
N SER A 104 7.80 -7.80 -17.44
CA SER A 104 9.23 -7.64 -17.11
C SER A 104 9.85 -8.87 -16.43
N GLY A 105 9.07 -9.90 -16.10
CA GLY A 105 9.52 -11.09 -15.37
C GLY A 105 9.50 -10.94 -13.85
N GLY A 106 9.07 -9.77 -13.36
CA GLY A 106 8.78 -9.47 -11.96
C GLY A 106 7.32 -9.70 -11.59
N GLY A 107 6.88 -9.04 -10.52
CA GLY A 107 5.48 -9.08 -10.09
C GLY A 107 5.16 -8.02 -9.05
N GLN A 108 3.90 -7.97 -8.65
CA GLN A 108 3.42 -7.06 -7.62
C GLN A 108 2.42 -7.77 -6.74
N MET A 109 2.59 -7.66 -5.43
CA MET A 109 1.58 -7.96 -4.43
C MET A 109 0.95 -6.65 -3.94
N VAL A 110 -0.37 -6.64 -3.84
CA VAL A 110 -1.16 -5.57 -3.22
C VAL A 110 -1.98 -6.18 -2.09
N LEU A 111 -1.92 -5.58 -0.91
CA LEU A 111 -2.81 -5.94 0.20
C LEU A 111 -3.86 -4.85 0.38
N ARG A 112 -5.13 -5.21 0.21
CA ARG A 112 -6.25 -4.31 0.47
C ARG A 112 -6.88 -4.62 1.83
N ARG A 113 -7.34 -3.58 2.50
CA ARG A 113 -8.22 -3.66 3.66
C ARG A 113 -9.62 -3.18 3.28
N LYS A 114 -10.61 -4.03 3.53
CA LYS A 114 -12.04 -3.70 3.40
C LYS A 114 -12.71 -3.78 4.77
N ASP A 115 -13.04 -2.61 5.32
CA ASP A 115 -13.74 -2.51 6.60
C ASP A 115 -15.21 -2.93 6.44
N GLU A 116 -15.68 -3.88 7.26
CA GLU A 116 -17.07 -4.36 7.28
C GLU A 116 -17.96 -3.40 8.06
N ASN A 117 -17.50 -2.99 9.25
CA ASN A 117 -18.17 -2.02 10.10
C ASN A 117 -17.35 -0.73 10.13
N GLN A 118 -17.46 0.08 9.07
CA GLN A 118 -16.74 1.34 8.97
C GLN A 118 -17.21 2.35 10.02
N SER A 119 -16.30 2.84 10.85
CA SER A 119 -16.55 4.01 11.70
C SER A 119 -16.96 5.22 10.83
N ILE A 120 -17.71 6.17 11.40
CA ILE A 120 -18.07 7.41 10.69
C ILE A 120 -16.81 8.16 10.22
N PHE A 121 -15.74 8.13 11.01
CA PHE A 121 -14.46 8.76 10.65
C PHE A 121 -13.82 8.06 9.44
N THR A 122 -13.80 6.73 9.43
CA THR A 122 -13.30 5.96 8.29
C THR A 122 -14.14 6.23 7.04
N LYS A 123 -15.48 6.26 7.15
CA LYS A 123 -16.38 6.55 6.01
C LYS A 123 -16.11 7.91 5.36
N ALA A 124 -15.75 8.91 6.16
CA ALA A 124 -15.50 10.26 5.69
C ALA A 124 -14.16 10.40 4.94
N MET A 125 -13.20 9.51 5.19
CA MET A 125 -11.86 9.58 4.58
C MET A 125 -11.74 8.75 3.29
N LEU A 126 -12.61 7.76 3.10
CA LEU A 126 -12.55 6.85 1.95
C LEU A 126 -13.34 7.37 0.74
N THR A 127 -12.76 7.21 -0.45
CA THR A 127 -13.48 7.39 -1.72
C THR A 127 -14.52 6.27 -1.93
N GLU A 128 -15.48 6.46 -2.84
CA GLU A 128 -16.47 5.40 -3.16
C GLU A 128 -15.79 4.12 -3.68
N GLU A 129 -14.73 4.24 -4.48
CA GLU A 129 -13.96 3.08 -4.93
C GLU A 129 -13.32 2.33 -3.76
N MET A 130 -12.77 3.05 -2.77
CA MET A 130 -12.20 2.42 -1.58
C MET A 130 -13.23 1.74 -0.70
N LYS A 131 -14.46 2.27 -0.66
CA LYS A 131 -15.55 1.64 0.09
C LYS A 131 -15.95 0.31 -0.56
N ASP A 132 -15.95 0.24 -1.89
CA ASP A 132 -16.31 -0.96 -2.63
C ASP A 132 -15.19 -2.03 -2.62
N LYS A 133 -13.96 -1.64 -2.99
CA LYS A 133 -12.83 -2.57 -3.18
C LYS A 133 -11.93 -2.71 -1.97
N GLY A 134 -12.06 -1.83 -0.98
CA GLY A 134 -11.06 -1.64 0.06
C GLY A 134 -9.92 -0.70 -0.38
N TYR A 135 -9.21 -0.15 0.59
CA TYR A 135 -8.04 0.69 0.37
C TYR A 135 -6.75 -0.12 0.54
N ILE A 136 -5.69 0.32 -0.13
CA ILE A 136 -4.39 -0.35 -0.08
C ILE A 136 -3.71 -0.05 1.25
N VAL A 137 -3.19 -1.09 1.89
CA VAL A 137 -2.42 -1.02 3.14
C VAL A 137 -1.00 -1.56 2.98
N MET A 138 -0.70 -2.20 1.85
CA MET A 138 0.65 -2.63 1.50
C MET A 138 0.78 -2.86 -0.01
N VAL A 139 1.97 -2.59 -0.54
CA VAL A 139 2.41 -2.98 -1.89
C VAL A 139 3.81 -3.59 -1.77
N ALA A 140 4.04 -4.71 -2.45
CA ALA A 140 5.39 -5.26 -2.63
C ALA A 140 5.66 -5.46 -4.12
N ASP A 141 6.67 -4.78 -4.65
CA ASP A 141 7.10 -4.90 -6.04
C ASP A 141 8.33 -5.77 -6.13
N VAL A 142 8.27 -6.78 -7.00
CA VAL A 142 9.37 -7.72 -7.24
C VAL A 142 9.95 -7.45 -8.61
N SER A 143 11.25 -7.21 -8.68
CA SER A 143 12.00 -7.00 -9.92
C SER A 143 13.08 -8.08 -10.07
N PRO A 144 13.28 -8.64 -11.27
CA PRO A 144 14.37 -9.59 -11.50
C PRO A 144 15.74 -8.91 -11.45
N MET A 145 16.73 -9.61 -10.90
CA MET A 145 18.15 -9.22 -10.94
C MET A 145 18.96 -10.28 -11.70
N SER A 146 20.20 -9.95 -12.09
CA SER A 146 21.11 -10.91 -12.73
C SER A 146 21.36 -12.16 -11.87
N ALA A 147 21.40 -11.99 -10.56
CA ALA A 147 21.55 -13.05 -9.57
C ALA A 147 20.51 -12.88 -8.46
N GLY A 148 19.24 -13.18 -8.77
CA GLY A 148 18.16 -13.20 -7.78
C GLY A 148 17.03 -12.21 -8.07
N SER A 149 16.59 -11.47 -7.05
CA SER A 149 15.51 -10.49 -7.16
C SER A 149 15.66 -9.35 -6.17
N HIS A 150 15.11 -8.20 -6.56
CA HIS A 150 14.96 -7.01 -5.75
C HIS A 150 13.49 -6.86 -5.37
N VAL A 151 13.20 -6.59 -4.10
CA VAL A 151 11.83 -6.42 -3.61
C VAL A 151 11.70 -5.10 -2.86
N ASP A 152 10.90 -4.19 -3.40
CA ASP A 152 10.50 -2.97 -2.70
C ASP A 152 9.18 -3.21 -1.96
N ILE A 153 9.15 -2.98 -0.66
CA ILE A 153 7.97 -3.16 0.19
C ILE A 153 7.54 -1.79 0.72
N TYR A 154 6.28 -1.45 0.53
CA TYR A 154 5.63 -0.22 0.98
C TYR A 154 4.45 -0.59 1.87
N GLY A 155 4.36 -0.07 3.10
CA GLY A 155 3.29 -0.43 4.01
C GLY A 155 3.13 0.49 5.20
N GLY A 156 2.24 0.10 6.13
CA GLY A 156 2.08 0.78 7.42
C GLY A 156 3.12 0.33 8.45
N SER A 157 3.75 1.29 9.14
CA SER A 157 4.61 1.09 10.32
C SER A 157 3.82 0.87 11.62
N ARG A 158 2.50 1.11 11.61
CA ARG A 158 1.62 0.95 12.77
C ARG A 158 0.43 0.07 12.40
N GLY A 159 0.21 -0.98 13.18
CA GLY A 159 -0.92 -1.91 13.00
C GLY A 159 -0.75 -2.90 11.85
N TYR A 160 0.36 -2.82 11.10
CA TYR A 160 0.73 -3.74 10.02
C TYR A 160 2.21 -4.13 10.06
N ASP A 161 2.92 -3.81 11.14
CA ASP A 161 4.34 -4.11 11.34
C ASP A 161 4.62 -5.62 11.26
N HIS A 162 3.83 -6.44 11.95
CA HIS A 162 3.96 -7.90 11.86
C HIS A 162 3.69 -8.43 10.44
N VAL A 163 2.75 -7.84 9.71
CA VAL A 163 2.46 -8.20 8.31
C VAL A 163 3.62 -7.77 7.40
N PHE A 164 4.20 -6.60 7.64
CA PHE A 164 5.33 -6.06 6.90
C PHE A 164 6.55 -6.96 7.05
N ASP A 165 6.88 -7.35 8.29
CA ASP A 165 7.99 -8.24 8.58
C ASP A 165 7.77 -9.65 7.99
N ALA A 166 6.54 -10.16 8.02
CA ALA A 166 6.22 -11.43 7.38
C ALA A 166 6.42 -11.36 5.86
N VAL A 167 5.92 -10.33 5.19
CA VAL A 167 6.12 -10.14 3.73
C VAL A 167 7.60 -9.99 3.40
N LYS A 168 8.36 -9.27 4.22
CA LYS A 168 9.80 -9.16 4.09
C LYS A 168 10.49 -10.51 4.19
N SER A 169 10.14 -11.31 5.19
CA SER A 169 10.68 -12.65 5.38
C SER A 169 10.30 -13.62 4.25
N TRP A 170 9.09 -13.48 3.69
CA TRP A 170 8.68 -14.27 2.52
C TRP A 170 9.48 -13.90 1.28
N ALA A 171 9.76 -12.60 1.12
CA ALA A 171 10.55 -12.05 0.03
C ALA A 171 12.04 -12.43 0.10
N SER A 172 12.64 -12.42 1.29
CA SER A 172 14.01 -12.90 1.51
C SER A 172 14.12 -14.42 1.33
N GLY A 173 13.03 -15.15 1.62
CA GLY A 173 12.97 -16.61 1.61
C GLY A 173 13.53 -17.25 2.88
N GLU A 174 13.75 -16.48 3.94
CA GLU A 174 14.26 -16.94 5.23
C GLU A 174 13.22 -17.75 6.00
N HIS A 175 11.99 -17.24 6.11
CA HIS A 175 10.88 -17.92 6.77
C HIS A 175 9.56 -17.70 6.05
N THR A 176 8.69 -18.71 6.08
CA THR A 176 7.35 -18.68 5.45
C THR A 176 6.21 -18.82 6.45
N GLN A 177 6.41 -18.33 7.68
CA GLN A 177 5.40 -18.37 8.73
C GLN A 177 4.37 -17.25 8.54
N CYS A 178 3.14 -17.47 8.99
CA CYS A 178 2.13 -16.42 9.02
C CYS A 178 2.39 -15.45 10.17
N PRO A 179 2.08 -14.14 10.01
CA PRO A 179 2.16 -13.19 11.11
C PRO A 179 1.12 -13.51 12.18
N GLU A 180 1.45 -13.14 13.43
CA GLU A 180 0.51 -13.13 14.55
C GLU A 180 -0.35 -11.86 14.49
N PHE A 181 -1.64 -11.98 14.81
CA PHE A 181 -2.65 -10.92 14.75
C PHE A 181 -3.31 -10.71 16.12
#